data_AF-A6IDW6-F1
#
_entry.id   AF-A6IDW6-F1
#
_cell.length_a   1.000
_cell.length_b   1.000
_cell.length_c   1.000
_cell.angle_alpha   90.00
_cell.angle_beta   90.00
_cell.angle_gamma   90.00
#
_symmetry.space_group_name_H-M   'P 1'
#
loop_
_entity.id
_entity.type
_entity.pdbx_description
1 polymer ?
#
loop_
_entity_poly.entity_id
_entity_poly.type
_entity_poly.pdbx_seq_one_letter_code
_entity_poly.pdbx_strand_id
1 'polypeptide(L)'
;MQYLGEGTYTATALQAANDMFKEARPGVKKVALVITDGQTDSRDKRKLADVVKDANDSKVEIFVIGVVKKDDPNFEIFHKEMNLIATDSEHVYQFDDFFTLQGKIL
;
A
#
# COMPACT_ATOMS: atom_id res chain seq x y z
N MET A 1 -11.61 -13.51 4.51
CA MET A 1 -11.75 -12.99 3.14
C MET A 1 -11.32 -14.06 2.17
N GLN A 2 -12.00 -14.20 1.03
CA GLN A 2 -11.61 -15.14 -0.01
C GLN A 2 -10.46 -14.53 -0.83
N TYR A 3 -9.41 -15.29 -1.10
CA TYR A 3 -8.36 -14.88 -2.02
C TYR A 3 -8.94 -14.84 -3.44
N LEU A 4 -8.85 -13.69 -4.09
CA LEU A 4 -9.44 -13.47 -5.43
C LEU A 4 -8.51 -13.94 -6.55
N GLY A 5 -7.19 -13.88 -6.37
CA GLY A 5 -6.21 -14.49 -7.29
C GLY A 5 -6.06 -13.85 -8.67
N GLU A 6 -6.51 -12.61 -8.87
CA GLU A 6 -6.55 -11.99 -10.22
C GLU A 6 -5.39 -11.02 -10.52
N GLY A 7 -4.44 -10.87 -9.60
CA GLY A 7 -3.30 -9.95 -9.70
C GLY A 7 -3.35 -8.86 -8.62
N THR A 8 -2.47 -7.88 -8.74
CA THR A 8 -2.23 -6.88 -7.69
C THR A 8 -2.68 -5.49 -8.16
N TYR A 9 -3.95 -5.17 -7.95
CA TYR A 9 -4.57 -3.94 -8.45
C TYR A 9 -4.52 -2.84 -7.38
N THR A 10 -3.30 -2.46 -6.97
CA THR A 10 -3.05 -1.55 -5.84
C THR A 10 -3.64 -0.17 -6.05
N ALA A 11 -3.55 0.39 -7.26
CA ALA A 11 -4.08 1.73 -7.54
C ALA A 11 -5.60 1.73 -7.46
N THR A 12 -6.25 0.68 -7.97
CA THR A 12 -7.69 0.50 -7.84
C THR A 12 -8.12 0.29 -6.38
N ALA A 13 -7.38 -0.49 -5.60
CA ALA A 13 -7.66 -0.70 -4.18
C ALA A 13 -7.52 0.60 -3.37
N LEU A 14 -6.45 1.37 -3.60
CA LEU A 14 -6.21 2.64 -2.92
C LEU A 14 -7.28 3.68 -3.31
N GLN A 15 -7.76 3.67 -4.56
CA GLN A 15 -8.87 4.53 -4.96
C GLN A 15 -10.14 4.21 -4.16
N ALA A 16 -10.46 2.92 -4.01
CA ALA A 16 -11.62 2.51 -3.23
C ALA A 16 -11.49 2.97 -1.77
N ALA A 17 -10.29 2.87 -1.17
CA ALA A 17 -10.02 3.40 0.17
C ALA A 17 -10.18 4.93 0.23
N ASN A 18 -9.67 5.67 -0.76
CA ASN A 18 -9.85 7.12 -0.86
C ASN A 18 -11.33 7.51 -0.93
N ASP A 19 -12.13 6.76 -1.67
CA ASP A 19 -13.58 6.97 -1.75
C ASP A 19 -14.25 6.73 -0.39
N MET A 20 -13.83 5.71 0.37
CA MET A 20 -14.31 5.49 1.74
C MET A 20 -13.93 6.64 2.69
N PHE A 21 -12.73 7.22 2.54
CA PHE A 21 -12.27 8.33 3.35
C PHE A 21 -13.00 9.65 3.11
N LYS A 22 -13.78 9.77 2.02
CA LYS A 22 -14.67 10.93 1.79
C LYS A 22 -15.81 10.98 2.80
N GLU A 23 -16.26 9.82 3.26
CA GLU A 23 -17.34 9.68 4.25
C GLU A 23 -16.82 9.68 5.72
N ALA A 24 -15.52 9.90 5.91
CA ALA A 24 -14.94 9.95 7.25
C ALA A 24 -15.46 11.16 8.04
N ARG A 25 -15.63 10.99 9.36
CA ARG A 25 -16.06 12.05 10.27
C ARG A 25 -15.16 13.30 10.15
N PRO A 26 -15.72 14.52 10.19
CA PRO A 26 -14.91 15.74 10.17
C PRO A 26 -13.90 15.79 11.32
N GLY A 27 -12.67 16.23 11.02
CA GLY A 27 -11.62 16.48 12.02
C GLY A 27 -10.89 15.25 12.55
N VAL A 28 -11.21 14.03 12.09
CA VAL A 28 -10.47 12.82 12.50
C VAL A 28 -9.27 12.57 11.58
N LYS A 29 -8.22 11.94 12.13
CA LYS A 29 -7.11 11.42 11.34
C LYS A 29 -7.58 10.26 10.45
N LYS A 30 -7.08 10.22 9.22
CA LYS A 30 -7.36 9.18 8.23
C LYS A 30 -6.07 8.40 8.02
N VAL A 31 -6.10 7.09 8.29
CA VAL A 31 -4.93 6.23 8.19
C VAL A 31 -5.26 5.04 7.30
N ALA A 32 -4.44 4.80 6.28
CA ALA A 32 -4.49 3.61 5.45
C ALA A 32 -3.30 2.71 5.77
N LEU A 33 -3.55 1.41 5.93
CA LEU A 33 -2.52 0.39 6.06
C LEU A 33 -2.56 -0.50 4.83
N VAL A 34 -1.54 -0.40 3.99
CA VAL A 34 -1.39 -1.22 2.78
C VAL A 34 -0.48 -2.40 3.11
N ILE A 35 -0.98 -3.61 2.90
CA ILE A 35 -0.19 -4.84 3.05
C ILE A 35 -0.13 -5.49 1.67
N THR A 36 1.07 -5.68 1.12
CA THR A 36 1.26 -6.24 -0.22
C THR A 36 2.54 -7.09 -0.29
N ASP A 37 2.52 -8.13 -1.11
CA ASP A 37 3.65 -9.00 -1.44
C ASP A 37 4.07 -8.89 -2.91
N GLY A 38 3.44 -7.99 -3.68
CA GLY A 38 3.66 -7.89 -5.12
C GLY A 38 3.53 -6.47 -5.66
N GLN A 39 4.12 -6.27 -6.83
CA GLN A 39 4.05 -5.01 -7.57
C GLN A 39 2.69 -4.80 -8.20
N THR A 40 2.31 -3.53 -8.37
CA THR A 40 1.08 -3.15 -9.06
C THR A 40 1.09 -3.68 -10.49
N ASP A 41 0.01 -4.37 -10.84
CA ASP A 41 -0.14 -4.97 -12.16
C ASP A 41 -0.31 -3.89 -13.23
N SER A 42 0.34 -4.06 -14.38
CA SER A 42 0.21 -3.12 -15.52
C SER A 42 -1.20 -3.08 -16.11
N ARG A 43 -2.04 -4.08 -15.81
CA ARG A 43 -3.46 -4.14 -16.15
C ARG A 43 -4.32 -3.27 -15.23
N ASP A 44 -3.79 -2.79 -14.11
CA ASP A 44 -4.46 -1.78 -13.30
C ASP A 44 -4.55 -0.49 -14.12
N LYS A 45 -5.78 -0.16 -14.55
CA LYS A 45 -6.03 0.97 -15.45
C LYS A 45 -5.77 2.31 -14.77
N ARG A 46 -5.69 2.34 -13.44
CA ARG A 46 -5.42 3.56 -12.67
C ARG A 46 -3.92 3.74 -12.52
N LYS A 47 -3.47 4.98 -12.63
CA LYS A 47 -2.08 5.33 -12.34
C LYS A 47 -1.90 5.43 -10.84
N LEU A 48 -1.03 4.59 -10.29
CA LEU A 48 -0.76 4.54 -8.85
C LEU A 48 -0.39 5.92 -8.28
N ALA A 49 0.51 6.65 -8.94
CA ALA A 49 0.96 7.97 -8.50
C ALA A 49 -0.18 8.99 -8.37
N ASP A 50 -1.17 8.96 -9.28
CA ASP A 50 -2.31 9.87 -9.24
C ASP A 50 -3.21 9.57 -8.03
N VAL A 51 -3.46 8.29 -7.76
CA VAL A 51 -4.30 7.86 -6.63
C VAL A 51 -3.61 8.11 -5.28
N VAL A 52 -2.29 7.93 -5.20
CA VAL A 52 -1.51 8.31 -4.01
C VAL A 52 -1.57 9.81 -3.78
N LYS A 53 -1.43 10.60 -4.85
CA LYS A 53 -1.55 12.06 -4.77
C LYS A 53 -2.92 12.47 -4.21
N ASP A 54 -4.00 11.86 -4.68
CA ASP A 54 -5.36 12.13 -4.18
C ASP A 54 -5.49 11.82 -2.67
N ALA A 55 -4.85 10.74 -2.21
CA ALA A 55 -4.82 10.36 -0.80
C ALA A 55 -4.07 11.41 0.04
N ASN A 56 -2.90 11.84 -0.43
CA ASN A 56 -2.06 12.85 0.22
C ASN A 56 -2.77 14.22 0.29
N ASP A 57 -3.38 14.67 -0.81
CA ASP A 57 -4.16 15.90 -0.87
C ASP A 57 -5.36 15.85 0.10
N SER A 58 -5.90 14.66 0.33
CA SER A 58 -6.98 14.39 1.29
C SER A 58 -6.50 14.16 2.73
N LYS A 59 -5.20 14.32 3.00
CA LYS A 59 -4.54 14.12 4.31
C LYS A 59 -4.73 12.71 4.87
N VAL A 60 -4.68 11.71 4.00
CA VAL A 60 -4.60 10.29 4.39
C VAL A 60 -3.14 9.95 4.67
N GLU A 61 -2.86 9.43 5.86
CA GLU A 61 -1.55 8.91 6.26
C GLU A 61 -1.47 7.44 5.85
N ILE A 62 -0.52 7.07 4.99
CA ILE A 62 -0.41 5.73 4.39
C ILE A 62 0.84 5.04 4.93
N PHE A 63 0.61 3.91 5.60
CA PHE A 63 1.63 2.96 6.02
C PHE A 63 1.67 1.79 5.04
N VAL A 64 2.87 1.36 4.66
CA VAL A 64 3.07 0.23 3.75
C VAL A 64 3.84 -0.88 4.46
N ILE A 65 3.25 -2.07 4.47
CA ILE A 65 3.88 -3.31 4.91
C ILE A 65 4.12 -4.16 3.67
N GLY A 66 5.38 -4.24 3.24
CA GLY A 66 5.81 -5.05 2.12
C GLY A 66 6.35 -6.40 2.57
N VAL A 67 5.80 -7.48 2.03
CA VAL A 67 6.31 -8.83 2.26
C VAL A 67 7.12 -9.25 1.03
N VAL A 68 8.42 -8.95 1.06
CA VAL A 68 9.36 -9.22 -0.03
C VAL A 68 10.74 -9.49 0.58
N LYS A 69 11.47 -10.45 0.02
CA LYS A 69 12.86 -10.68 0.42
C LYS A 69 13.79 -9.73 -0.32
N LYS A 70 14.86 -9.27 0.34
CA LYS A 70 15.85 -8.37 -0.27
C LYS A 70 16.64 -9.00 -1.42
N ASP A 71 16.69 -10.34 -1.48
CA ASP A 71 17.31 -11.09 -2.57
C ASP A 71 16.36 -11.35 -3.75
N ASP A 72 15.11 -10.89 -3.67
CA ASP A 72 14.18 -10.97 -4.79
C ASP A 72 14.68 -10.08 -5.96
N PRO A 73 14.75 -10.59 -7.19
CA PRO A 73 15.20 -9.82 -8.36
C PRO A 73 14.40 -8.53 -8.61
N ASN A 74 13.16 -8.50 -8.14
CA ASN A 74 12.22 -7.40 -8.29
C ASN A 74 12.18 -6.47 -7.07
N PHE A 75 13.01 -6.72 -6.04
CA PHE A 75 13.01 -5.97 -4.79
C PHE A 75 13.12 -4.47 -5.00
N GLU A 76 14.06 -3.99 -5.81
CA GLU A 76 14.29 -2.55 -6.01
C GLU A 76 13.09 -1.83 -6.63
N ILE A 77 12.40 -2.49 -7.57
CA ILE A 77 11.22 -1.94 -8.21
C ILE A 77 10.07 -1.91 -7.20
N PHE A 78 9.90 -3.00 -6.45
CA PHE A 78 8.84 -3.07 -5.44
C PHE A 78 9.08 -2.10 -4.29
N HIS A 79 10.31 -1.93 -3.84
CA HIS A 79 10.69 -0.97 -2.81
C HIS A 79 10.43 0.47 -3.26
N LYS A 80 10.70 0.81 -4.53
CA LYS A 80 10.32 2.12 -5.09
C LYS A 80 8.81 2.31 -5.11
N GLU A 81 8.05 1.28 -5.45
CA GLU A 81 6.59 1.33 -5.42
C GLU A 81 6.06 1.52 -3.99
N MET A 82 6.62 0.82 -3.00
CA MET A 82 6.25 1.02 -1.59
C MET A 82 6.52 2.44 -1.12
N ASN A 83 7.69 3.01 -1.45
CA ASN A 83 8.01 4.40 -1.12
C ASN A 83 7.16 5.41 -1.88
N LEU A 84 6.70 5.06 -3.08
CA LEU A 84 5.73 5.88 -3.80
C LEU A 84 4.38 5.89 -3.07
N ILE A 85 3.93 4.76 -2.52
CA ILE A 85 2.63 4.61 -1.87
C ILE A 85 2.60 5.24 -0.48
N ALA A 86 3.65 5.02 0.32
CA ALA A 86 3.72 5.48 1.69
C ALA A 86 3.76 7.01 1.78
N THR A 87 3.30 7.57 2.91
CA THR A 87 3.38 9.02 3.15
C THR A 87 4.82 9.54 3.11
N ASP A 88 5.74 8.78 3.69
CA ASP A 88 7.18 8.99 3.59
C ASP A 88 7.94 7.67 3.84
N SER A 89 9.28 7.73 3.82
CA SER A 89 10.13 6.54 3.99
C SER A 89 10.04 5.89 5.38
N GLU A 90 9.67 6.64 6.43
CA GLU A 90 9.50 6.09 7.79
C GLU A 90 8.19 5.29 7.92
N HIS A 91 7.31 5.39 6.92
CA HIS A 91 6.05 4.66 6.84
C HIS A 91 6.14 3.36 6.03
N VAL A 92 7.35 2.96 5.61
CA VAL A 92 7.60 1.71 4.88
C VAL A 92 8.22 0.66 5.80
N TYR A 93 7.57 -0.49 5.90
CA TYR A 93 8.01 -1.62 6.70
C TYR A 93 8.17 -2.84 5.82
N GLN A 94 9.41 -3.31 5.66
CA GLN A 94 9.73 -4.49 4.87
C GLN A 94 9.93 -5.71 5.76
N PHE A 95 9.33 -6.82 5.34
CA PHE A 95 9.43 -8.13 5.98
C PHE A 95 9.75 -9.20 4.93
N ASP A 96 10.52 -10.21 5.32
CA ASP A 96 10.88 -11.31 4.41
C ASP A 96 9.73 -12.32 4.25
N ASP A 97 8.85 -12.44 5.24
CA ASP A 97 7.67 -13.30 5.24
C ASP A 97 6.57 -12.82 6.22
N PHE A 98 5.38 -13.42 6.10
CA PHE A 98 4.23 -13.11 6.96
C PHE A 98 4.38 -13.58 8.42
N PHE A 99 5.27 -14.53 8.72
CA PHE A 99 5.48 -15.01 10.09
C PHE A 99 6.28 -13.99 10.91
N THR A 100 7.27 -13.37 10.28
CA THR A 100 8.08 -12.29 10.86
C THR A 100 7.23 -11.07 11.16
N LEU A 101 6.20 -10.80 10.34
CA LEU A 101 5.22 -9.76 10.60
C LEU A 101 4.45 -10.01 11.90
N GLN A 102 3.97 -11.24 12.12
CA GLN A 102 3.21 -11.61 13.31
C GLN A 102 4.04 -11.43 14.60
N GLY A 103 5.34 -11.73 14.56
CA GLY A 103 6.24 -11.60 15.71
C GLY A 103 6.64 -10.17 16.07
N LYS A 104 6.31 -9.16 15.24
CA LYS A 104 6.61 -7.73 15.53
C LYS A 104 5.39 -6.88 15.89
N ILE A 105 4.19 -7.37 15.62
CA ILE A 105 2.92 -6.65 15.85
C ILE A 105 2.23 -7.13 17.15
N LEU A 106 2.75 -8.18 17.78
CA LEU A 106 2.35 -8.69 19.09
C LEU A 106 3.46 -8.46 20.11
#